data_AF-A0A1J3H2Z1-F1
#
_entry.id   AF-A0A1J3H2Z1-F1
#
_cell.length_a   1.000
_cell.length_b   1.000
_cell.length_c   1.000
_cell.angle_alpha   90.00
_cell.angle_beta   90.00
_cell.angle_gamma   90.00
#
_symmetry.space_group_name_H-M   'P 1'
#
loop_
_entity.id
_entity.type
_entity.pdbx_description
1 polymer ?
#
loop_
_entity_poly.entity_id
_entity_poly.type
_entity_poly.pdbx_seq_one_letter_code
_entity_poly.pdbx_strand_id
1 'polypeptide(L)'
;CLTKCKRYQRSLHINCGGESVTITNTLGKVTYQADKSETKAATNQHFENWGISNTGVSSNDIYTISTSLTLPGGSPDIYKTARRSAISLVYYAFCLKNGAYNVKLHFMEIQFSDQEPYSRLGRRIFDVYVQGELFLR
;
A
#
# COMPACT_ATOMS: atom_id res chain seq x y z
N CYS A 1 -14.64 4.01 19.74
CA CYS A 1 -15.31 5.31 19.47
C CYS A 1 -14.54 6.06 18.39
N LEU A 2 -15.15 6.32 17.24
CA LEU A 2 -14.58 7.24 16.26
C LEU A 2 -14.70 8.66 16.82
N THR A 3 -13.58 9.20 17.30
CA THR A 3 -13.46 10.59 17.71
C THR A 3 -13.84 11.50 16.53
N LYS A 4 -14.59 12.56 16.82
CA LYS A 4 -15.00 13.55 15.82
C LYS A 4 -13.76 14.07 15.08
N CYS A 5 -13.75 13.95 13.75
CA CYS A 5 -12.64 14.37 12.91
C CYS A 5 -12.32 15.85 13.14
N LYS A 6 -11.07 16.15 13.54
CA LYS A 6 -10.62 17.55 13.72
C LYS A 6 -10.48 18.28 12.39
N ARG A 7 -10.07 17.56 11.34
CA ARG A 7 -9.89 18.10 9.99
C ARG A 7 -10.27 17.05 8.95
N TYR A 8 -10.96 17.48 7.90
CA TYR A 8 -11.29 16.62 6.78
C TYR A 8 -10.29 16.79 5.64
N GLN A 9 -9.70 15.68 5.19
CA GLN A 9 -8.73 15.60 4.11
C GLN A 9 -9.45 15.51 2.74
N ARG A 10 -8.83 16.05 1.69
CA ARG A 10 -9.31 15.97 0.30
C ARG A 10 -8.52 14.99 -0.56
N SER A 11 -7.40 14.50 -0.04
CA SER A 11 -6.56 13.51 -0.70
C SER A 11 -5.86 12.65 0.35
N LEU A 12 -5.42 11.48 -0.07
CA LEU A 12 -4.64 10.56 0.74
C LEU A 12 -3.65 9.85 -0.19
N HIS A 13 -2.39 9.82 0.24
CA HIS A 13 -1.28 9.20 -0.48
C HIS A 13 -0.51 8.36 0.53
N ILE A 14 -0.35 7.06 0.26
CA ILE A 14 0.26 6.10 1.20
C ILE A 14 1.40 5.40 0.47
N ASN A 15 2.58 5.34 1.09
CA ASN A 15 3.70 4.56 0.62
C ASN A 15 3.67 3.17 1.29
N CYS A 16 2.98 2.22 0.67
CA CYS A 16 2.70 0.91 1.25
C CYS A 16 3.97 0.15 1.64
N GLY A 17 4.11 -0.21 2.92
CA GLY A 17 5.29 -0.90 3.43
C GLY A 17 6.56 -0.04 3.52
N GLY A 18 6.48 1.28 3.29
CA GLY A 18 7.64 2.16 3.18
C GLY A 18 7.61 3.36 4.13
N GLU A 19 8.73 4.10 4.13
CA GLU A 19 8.86 5.37 4.85
C GLU A 19 8.10 6.51 4.13
N SER A 20 8.00 7.67 4.78
CA SER A 20 7.44 8.87 4.15
C SER A 20 8.32 9.29 2.96
N VAL A 21 7.73 9.38 1.78
CA VAL A 21 8.44 9.74 0.56
C VAL A 21 7.73 10.92 -0.09
N THR A 22 8.51 11.87 -0.59
CA THR A 22 7.95 12.97 -1.35
C THR A 22 8.43 12.94 -2.79
N ILE A 23 7.48 12.87 -3.71
CA ILE A 23 7.73 12.82 -5.15
C ILE A 23 7.40 14.20 -5.73
N THR A 24 8.33 14.75 -6.49
CA THR A 24 8.10 15.95 -7.30
C THR A 24 7.82 15.52 -8.74
N ASN A 25 6.69 15.95 -9.29
CA ASN A 25 6.35 15.77 -10.69
C ASN A 25 6.04 17.13 -11.33
N THR A 26 5.67 17.13 -12.61
CA THR A 26 5.33 18.36 -13.36
C THR A 26 4.13 19.12 -12.79
N LEU A 27 3.28 18.45 -11.99
CA LEU A 27 2.09 19.03 -11.35
C LEU A 27 2.34 19.50 -9.91
N GLY A 28 3.54 19.29 -9.38
CA GLY A 28 3.94 19.73 -8.03
C GLY A 28 4.52 18.62 -7.17
N LYS A 29 4.48 18.85 -5.85
CA LYS A 29 5.09 17.99 -4.83
C LYS A 29 4.00 17.20 -4.10
N VAL A 30 4.08 15.87 -4.14
CA VAL A 30 3.14 14.96 -3.45
C VAL A 30 3.88 14.15 -2.40
N THR A 31 3.47 14.29 -1.15
CA THR A 31 4.01 13.51 -0.02
C THR A 31 3.13 12.31 0.24
N TYR A 32 3.73 11.13 0.19
CA TYR A 32 3.15 9.85 0.55
C TYR A 32 3.45 9.57 2.02
N GLN A 33 2.42 9.27 2.80
CA GLN A 33 2.53 8.96 4.21
C GLN A 33 3.16 7.58 4.41
N ALA A 34 3.96 7.45 5.47
CA ALA A 34 4.66 6.21 5.81
C ALA A 34 3.69 5.10 6.22
N ASP A 35 3.96 3.89 5.77
CA ASP A 35 3.27 2.66 6.16
C ASP A 35 4.31 1.62 6.62
N LYS A 36 5.03 1.97 7.69
CA LYS A 36 6.15 1.18 8.22
C LYS A 36 5.84 0.40 9.50
N SER A 37 4.58 0.41 9.92
CA SER A 37 4.18 -0.26 11.15
C SER A 37 4.42 -1.76 11.03
N GLU A 38 4.94 -2.36 12.11
CA GLU A 38 5.09 -3.80 12.22
C GLU A 38 3.71 -4.44 12.03
N THR A 39 3.63 -5.52 11.25
CA THR A 39 2.37 -6.19 10.93
C THR A 39 2.56 -7.68 10.94
N LYS A 40 1.58 -8.36 11.52
CA LYS A 40 1.53 -9.80 11.74
C LYS A 40 0.33 -10.38 11.00
N ALA A 41 0.15 -11.70 11.09
CA ALA A 41 -0.98 -12.41 10.48
C ALA A 41 -2.33 -11.79 10.80
N ALA A 42 -2.57 -11.35 12.03
CA ALA A 42 -3.75 -10.57 12.38
C ALA A 42 -3.31 -9.20 12.85
N THR A 43 -3.61 -8.16 12.08
CA THR A 43 -3.27 -6.79 12.48
C THR A 43 -4.38 -5.85 12.05
N ASN A 44 -4.76 -4.96 12.98
CA ASN A 44 -5.61 -3.83 12.71
C ASN A 44 -4.95 -2.60 13.33
N GLN A 45 -4.54 -1.65 12.50
CA GLN A 45 -3.76 -0.48 12.92
C GLN A 45 -4.39 0.78 12.39
N HIS A 46 -4.54 1.74 13.30
CA HIS A 46 -5.11 3.05 13.02
C HIS A 46 -4.03 4.12 13.10
N PHE A 47 -3.99 4.98 12.08
CA PHE A 47 -3.21 6.21 12.05
C PHE A 47 -4.14 7.42 12.25
N GLU A 48 -3.68 8.62 11.90
CA GLU A 48 -4.47 9.84 12.13
C GLU A 48 -5.77 9.88 11.31
N ASN A 49 -5.71 9.53 10.01
CA ASN A 49 -6.84 9.68 9.07
C ASN A 49 -7.09 8.43 8.21
N TRP A 50 -6.35 7.35 8.46
CA TRP A 50 -6.46 6.10 7.73
C TRP A 50 -5.91 4.96 8.59
N GLY A 51 -6.08 3.74 8.13
CA GLY A 51 -5.61 2.55 8.82
C GLY A 51 -5.49 1.37 7.88
N ILE A 52 -4.94 0.29 8.44
CA ILE A 52 -4.75 -0.97 7.74
C ILE A 52 -5.35 -2.12 8.51
N SER A 53 -5.92 -3.08 7.79
CA SER A 53 -6.25 -4.39 8.31
C SER A 53 -5.55 -5.45 7.46
N ASN A 54 -4.81 -6.32 8.12
CA ASN A 54 -4.07 -7.40 7.51
C ASN A 54 -4.55 -8.75 8.04
N THR A 55 -4.79 -9.67 7.12
CA THR A 55 -5.10 -11.07 7.41
C THR A 55 -4.14 -11.95 6.62
N GLY A 56 -3.21 -12.56 7.34
CA GLY A 56 -2.24 -13.51 6.81
C GLY A 56 -2.38 -14.89 7.45
N VAL A 57 -1.38 -15.74 7.22
CA VAL A 57 -1.40 -17.14 7.68
C VAL A 57 -0.51 -17.31 8.91
N SER A 58 0.75 -16.89 8.83
CA SER A 58 1.72 -17.11 9.91
C SER A 58 2.19 -15.81 10.54
N SER A 59 2.45 -15.84 11.86
CA SER A 59 3.13 -14.75 12.57
C SER A 59 4.57 -14.55 12.10
N ASN A 60 5.18 -15.59 11.49
CA ASN A 60 6.55 -15.55 10.99
C ASN A 60 6.64 -15.10 9.53
N ASP A 61 5.49 -14.86 8.88
CA ASP A 61 5.49 -14.34 7.51
C ASP A 61 5.99 -12.90 7.47
N ILE A 62 6.69 -12.58 6.38
CA ILE A 62 7.12 -11.22 6.08
C ILE A 62 5.95 -10.50 5.40
N TYR A 63 5.43 -9.44 6.01
CA TYR A 63 4.28 -8.65 5.49
C TYR A 63 4.71 -7.35 4.79
N THR A 64 5.99 -6.99 4.88
CA THR A 64 6.58 -5.85 4.19
C THR A 64 7.77 -6.32 3.40
N ILE A 65 7.78 -6.03 2.10
CA ILE A 65 8.89 -6.38 1.21
C ILE A 65 9.54 -5.10 0.70
N SER A 66 10.86 -5.14 0.55
CA SER A 66 11.65 -4.07 -0.04
C SER A 66 12.63 -4.65 -1.04
N THR A 67 13.03 -3.82 -2.01
CA THR A 67 14.03 -4.18 -3.01
C THR A 67 15.10 -3.10 -3.09
N SER A 68 16.35 -3.54 -3.27
CA SER A 68 17.49 -2.68 -3.60
C SER A 68 17.73 -2.59 -5.11
N LEU A 69 16.91 -3.26 -5.92
CA LEU A 69 17.06 -3.27 -7.37
C LEU A 69 16.91 -1.86 -7.95
N THR A 70 17.73 -1.58 -8.96
CA THR A 70 17.57 -0.37 -9.77
C THR A 70 16.29 -0.51 -10.58
N LEU A 71 15.29 0.31 -10.25
CA LEU A 71 14.02 0.29 -10.96
C LEU A 71 14.19 0.86 -12.38
N PRO A 72 13.44 0.34 -13.37
CA PRO A 72 13.50 0.85 -14.74
C PRO A 72 13.19 2.35 -14.82
N GLY A 73 13.91 3.06 -15.68
CA GLY A 73 13.52 4.40 -16.15
C GLY A 73 13.43 5.50 -15.08
N GLY A 74 14.14 5.39 -13.96
CA GLY A 74 14.08 6.41 -12.90
C GLY A 74 12.76 6.39 -12.13
N SER A 75 12.11 5.23 -12.04
CA SER A 75 10.86 5.06 -11.31
C SER A 75 10.99 5.58 -9.86
N PRO A 76 9.95 6.27 -9.34
CA PRO A 76 9.96 6.82 -7.99
C PRO A 76 10.19 5.76 -6.89
N ASP A 77 10.77 6.19 -5.78
CA ASP A 77 11.13 5.31 -4.66
C ASP A 77 9.93 4.59 -4.00
N ILE A 78 8.69 5.05 -4.22
CA ILE A 78 7.47 4.36 -3.74
C ILE A 78 7.31 2.95 -4.32
N TYR A 79 8.01 2.61 -5.41
CA TYR A 79 7.99 1.28 -6.00
C TYR A 79 9.08 0.35 -5.43
N LYS A 80 9.92 0.81 -4.50
CA LYS A 80 10.94 -0.01 -3.85
C LYS A 80 10.42 -0.80 -2.66
N THR A 81 9.26 -0.44 -2.15
CA THR A 81 8.62 -1.07 -1.00
C THR A 81 7.19 -1.44 -1.32
N ALA A 82 6.72 -2.55 -0.77
CA ALA A 82 5.32 -2.92 -0.85
C ALA A 82 4.90 -3.63 0.43
N ARG A 83 3.62 -3.45 0.79
CA ARG A 83 2.95 -4.28 1.78
C ARG A 83 2.30 -5.45 1.07
N ARG A 84 2.46 -6.65 1.61
CA ARG A 84 1.83 -7.87 1.10
C ARG A 84 1.07 -8.57 2.21
N SER A 85 0.08 -9.36 1.82
CA SER A 85 -0.64 -10.25 2.71
C SER A 85 -0.88 -11.59 2.05
N ALA A 86 -1.07 -12.62 2.85
CA ALA A 86 -1.35 -13.96 2.35
C ALA A 86 -2.84 -14.16 2.02
N ILE A 87 -3.75 -13.47 2.72
CA ILE A 87 -5.20 -13.64 2.54
C ILE A 87 -5.86 -12.33 2.13
N SER A 88 -5.76 -11.29 2.96
CA SER A 88 -6.37 -9.99 2.63
C SER A 88 -5.61 -8.81 3.22
N LEU A 89 -5.53 -7.74 2.45
CA LEU A 89 -4.98 -6.45 2.85
C LEU A 89 -5.99 -5.36 2.56
N VAL A 90 -6.39 -4.63 3.60
CA VAL A 90 -7.36 -3.54 3.49
C VAL A 90 -6.72 -2.25 3.97
N TYR A 91 -6.75 -1.24 3.11
CA TYR A 91 -6.51 0.15 3.52
C TYR A 91 -7.88 0.84 3.64
N TYR A 92 -8.13 1.47 4.77
CA TYR A 92 -9.34 2.25 4.97
C TYR A 92 -8.97 3.68 5.38
N ALA A 93 -9.68 4.64 4.80
CA ALA A 93 -9.52 6.05 5.12
C ALA A 93 -10.75 6.55 5.87
N PHE A 94 -10.53 7.46 6.81
CA PHE A 94 -11.58 8.15 7.53
C PHE A 94 -11.27 9.65 7.57
N CYS A 95 -12.25 10.47 7.93
CA CYS A 95 -12.10 11.92 7.87
C CYS A 95 -11.79 12.45 6.44
N LEU A 96 -12.29 11.79 5.40
CA LEU A 96 -12.30 12.33 4.03
C LEU A 96 -13.54 13.19 3.81
N LYS A 97 -13.41 14.29 3.05
CA LYS A 97 -14.59 15.08 2.65
C LYS A 97 -15.49 14.27 1.73
N ASN A 98 -16.82 14.38 1.86
CA ASN A 98 -17.72 13.75 0.91
C ASN A 98 -17.52 14.34 -0.50
N GLY A 99 -17.43 13.49 -1.51
CA GLY A 99 -17.23 13.89 -2.90
C GLY A 99 -16.72 12.74 -3.77
N ALA A 100 -16.52 13.03 -5.05
CA ALA A 100 -15.90 12.09 -5.97
C ALA A 100 -14.38 12.08 -5.80
N TYR A 101 -13.78 10.89 -5.88
CA TYR A 101 -12.35 10.67 -5.71
C TYR A 101 -11.76 9.90 -6.88
N ASN A 102 -10.57 10.31 -7.32
CA ASN A 102 -9.76 9.52 -8.23
C ASN A 102 -8.88 8.58 -7.41
N VAL A 103 -9.13 7.27 -7.52
CA VAL A 103 -8.31 6.23 -6.87
C VAL A 103 -7.21 5.81 -7.84
N LYS A 104 -5.95 5.95 -7.42
CA LYS A 104 -4.78 5.50 -8.16
C LYS A 104 -4.06 4.43 -7.35
N LEU A 105 -3.92 3.25 -7.94
CA LEU A 105 -3.22 2.12 -7.35
C LEU A 105 -1.89 1.92 -8.07
N HIS A 106 -0.84 1.71 -7.28
CA HIS A 106 0.52 1.55 -7.75
C HIS A 106 0.93 0.10 -7.52
N PHE A 107 1.25 -0.62 -8.60
CA PHE A 107 1.69 -2.02 -8.55
C PHE A 107 3.06 -2.16 -9.18
N MET A 108 3.91 -2.96 -8.54
CA MET A 108 5.21 -3.38 -9.05
C MET A 108 5.53 -4.77 -8.47
N GLU A 109 6.03 -5.66 -9.32
CA GLU A 109 6.58 -6.94 -8.86
C GLU A 109 8.06 -6.73 -8.50
N ILE A 110 8.40 -6.91 -7.21
CA ILE A 110 9.73 -6.64 -6.65
C ILE A 110 10.34 -7.82 -5.91
N GLN A 111 9.63 -8.95 -5.82
CA GLN A 111 10.07 -10.17 -5.15
C GLN A 111 10.37 -11.28 -6.16
N PHE A 112 9.51 -11.42 -7.17
CA PHE A 112 9.68 -12.40 -8.23
C PHE A 112 10.42 -11.76 -9.41
N SER A 113 11.52 -12.37 -9.84
CA SER A 113 12.34 -11.88 -10.95
C SER A 113 12.51 -12.97 -11.99
N ASP A 114 12.47 -12.60 -13.27
CA ASP A 114 12.70 -13.52 -14.39
C ASP A 114 14.14 -14.02 -14.47
N GLN A 115 15.08 -13.38 -13.76
CA GLN A 115 16.48 -13.76 -13.76
C GLN A 115 16.76 -15.03 -12.95
N GLU A 116 15.96 -15.33 -11.93
CA GLU A 116 16.17 -16.46 -11.03
C GLU A 116 15.12 -17.57 -11.29
N PRO A 117 15.51 -18.79 -11.71
CA PRO A 117 14.59 -19.83 -12.13
C PRO A 117 13.52 -20.19 -11.09
N TYR A 118 13.88 -20.22 -9.80
CA TYR A 118 12.97 -20.53 -8.69
C TYR A 118 11.95 -19.42 -8.41
N SER A 119 12.30 -18.18 -8.78
CA SER A 119 11.49 -16.98 -8.55
C SER A 119 10.32 -16.88 -9.55
N ARG A 120 10.46 -17.52 -10.73
CA ARG A 120 9.45 -17.54 -11.81
C ARG A 120 8.19 -18.35 -11.49
N LEU A 121 8.23 -19.19 -10.46
CA LEU A 121 7.11 -20.06 -10.06
C LEU A 121 6.08 -19.30 -9.21
N GLY A 122 6.46 -18.18 -8.61
CA GLY A 122 5.58 -17.37 -7.78
C GLY A 122 4.55 -16.61 -8.62
N ARG A 123 3.26 -16.82 -8.36
CA ARG A 123 2.18 -16.01 -8.94
C ARG A 123 1.41 -15.34 -7.82
N ARG A 124 1.03 -14.08 -8.04
CA ARG A 124 0.10 -13.33 -7.19
C ARG A 124 -1.07 -12.90 -8.05
N ILE A 125 -2.24 -13.43 -7.72
CA ILE A 125 -3.50 -13.10 -8.37
C ILE A 125 -4.41 -12.61 -7.26
N PHE A 126 -4.98 -11.43 -7.42
CA PHE A 126 -5.84 -10.81 -6.43
C PHE A 126 -6.84 -9.91 -7.11
N ASP A 127 -8.02 -9.82 -6.50
CA ASP A 127 -9.04 -8.84 -6.86
C ASP A 127 -8.86 -7.58 -6.01
N VAL A 128 -9.25 -6.43 -6.54
CA VAL A 128 -9.31 -5.17 -5.79
C VAL A 128 -10.76 -4.72 -5.67
N TYR A 129 -11.19 -4.50 -4.43
CA TYR A 129 -12.50 -3.96 -4.10
C TYR A 129 -12.36 -2.54 -3.56
N VAL A 130 -13.21 -1.63 -4.02
CA VAL A 130 -13.29 -0.25 -3.52
C VAL A 130 -14.70 0.00 -2.99
N GLN A 131 -14.82 0.30 -1.69
CA GLN A 131 -16.10 0.43 -0.99
C GLN A 131 -17.07 -0.76 -1.19
N GLY A 132 -16.53 -1.96 -1.34
CA GLY A 132 -17.31 -3.20 -1.51
C GLY A 132 -17.59 -3.59 -2.96
N GLU A 133 -17.31 -2.71 -3.92
CA GLU A 133 -17.50 -2.98 -5.36
C GLU A 133 -16.21 -3.49 -6.00
N LEU A 134 -16.31 -4.50 -6.88
CA LEU A 134 -15.16 -5.03 -7.62
C LEU A 134 -14.65 -3.97 -8.60
N PHE A 135 -13.40 -3.54 -8.42
CA PHE A 135 -12.77 -2.49 -9.22
C PHE A 135 -11.74 -3.03 -10.22
N LEU A 136 -10.95 -4.03 -9.82
CA LEU A 136 -9.96 -4.71 -10.66
C LEU A 136 -10.00 -6.20 -10.39
N ARG A 137 -9.87 -7.01 -11.45
CA ARG A 137 -9.80 -8.47 -11.43
C ARG A 137 -8.58 -8.93 -12.23
#